data_AF-A0A6M4XA06-F1
#
_entry.id   AF-A0A6M4XA06-F1
#
_cell.length_a   1.000
_cell.length_b   1.000
_cell.length_c   1.000
_cell.angle_alpha   90.00
_cell.angle_beta   90.00
_cell.angle_gamma   90.00
#
_symmetry.space_group_name_H-M   'P 1'
#
loop_
_entity.id
_entity.type
_entity.pdbx_description
1 polymer ?
#
loop_
_entity_poly.entity_id
_entity_poly.type
_entity_poly.pdbx_seq_one_letter_code
_entity_poly.pdbx_strand_id
1 'polypeptide(L)'
;MQAQAAEAAEALLKLGASDPDLAGTLARVLGVVAAEAARTTRFSRALSRALTSPEPHIASRSAERPRRSSRRAPGVIDPFAVFAAAGDVGLRSRLGELTLEQLRDIIAEHGMDHDRLAMKWKDIQRVSDRIVERVESRTAKGAAFRGRPEQSTDPHGVGSGPKTENSPA
;
A
#
# COMPACT_ATOMS: atom_id res chain seq x y z
N MET A 1 15.77 14.01 -29.49
CA MET A 1 16.31 13.11 -28.45
C MET A 1 17.73 13.50 -28.04
N GLN A 2 18.74 13.41 -28.93
CA GLN A 2 20.12 13.83 -28.59
C GLN A 2 20.21 15.31 -28.19
N ALA A 3 19.47 16.20 -28.87
CA ALA A 3 19.41 17.62 -28.54
C ALA A 3 18.84 17.90 -27.13
N GLN A 4 17.76 17.21 -26.73
CA GLN A 4 17.13 17.38 -25.41
C GLN A 4 18.02 16.85 -24.28
N ALA A 5 18.78 15.78 -24.52
CA ALA A 5 19.75 15.28 -23.56
C ALA A 5 20.92 16.25 -23.36
N ALA A 6 21.40 16.87 -24.44
CA ALA A 6 22.43 17.89 -24.38
C ALA A 6 21.96 19.15 -23.63
N GLU A 7 20.72 19.59 -23.88
CA GLU A 7 20.10 20.72 -23.18
C GLU A 7 19.97 20.47 -21.67
N ALA A 8 19.57 19.27 -21.26
CA ALA A 8 19.51 18.90 -19.84
C ALA A 8 20.91 18.89 -19.17
N ALA A 9 21.93 18.43 -19.89
CA ALA A 9 23.31 18.48 -19.40
C ALA A 9 23.81 19.93 -19.24
N GLU A 10 23.52 20.80 -20.21
CA GLU A 10 23.86 22.22 -20.15
C GLU A 10 23.15 22.92 -18.99
N ALA A 11 21.87 22.61 -18.74
CA ALA A 11 21.13 23.15 -17.61
C ALA A 11 21.74 22.73 -16.26
N LEU A 12 22.20 21.49 -16.12
CA LEU A 12 22.91 21.02 -14.93
C LEU A 12 24.26 21.69 -14.75
N LEU A 13 25.00 21.95 -15.84
CA LEU A 13 26.26 22.69 -15.80
C LEU A 13 26.05 24.15 -15.37
N LYS A 14 25.01 24.82 -15.90
CA LYS A 14 24.63 26.17 -15.47
C LYS A 14 24.22 26.20 -14.01
N LEU A 15 23.46 25.20 -13.54
CA LEU A 15 23.11 25.07 -12.13
C LEU A 15 24.36 24.89 -11.26
N GLY A 16 25.31 24.06 -11.68
CA GLY A 16 26.56 23.81 -10.94
C GLY A 16 27.43 25.05 -10.76
N ALA A 17 27.29 26.08 -11.62
CA ALA A 17 27.97 27.36 -11.44
C ALA A 17 27.42 28.16 -10.25
N SER A 18 26.15 27.95 -9.88
CA SER A 18 25.48 28.63 -8.77
C SER A 18 25.37 27.75 -7.51
N ASP A 19 25.13 26.44 -7.69
CA ASP A 19 24.95 25.43 -6.63
C ASP A 19 25.53 24.07 -7.09
N PRO A 20 26.81 23.79 -6.78
CA PRO A 20 27.49 22.57 -7.22
C PRO A 20 26.95 21.30 -6.54
N ASP A 21 26.49 21.40 -5.29
CA ASP A 21 26.02 20.25 -4.51
C ASP A 21 24.65 19.78 -4.99
N LEU A 22 23.74 20.72 -5.27
CA LEU A 22 22.43 20.42 -5.86
C LEU A 22 22.58 19.86 -7.27
N ALA A 23 23.42 20.48 -8.11
CA ALA A 23 23.69 20.00 -9.46
C ALA A 23 24.25 18.57 -9.46
N GLY A 24 25.23 18.30 -8.60
CA GLY A 24 25.80 16.96 -8.43
C GLY A 24 24.78 15.92 -7.94
N THR A 25 23.89 16.32 -7.03
CA THR A 25 22.83 15.45 -6.52
C THR A 25 21.81 15.10 -7.59
N LEU A 26 21.34 16.10 -8.35
CA LEU A 26 20.40 15.88 -9.45
C LEU A 26 21.01 15.02 -10.56
N ALA A 27 22.27 15.24 -10.91
CA ALA A 27 22.98 14.42 -11.91
C ALA A 27 23.06 12.94 -11.49
N ARG A 28 23.36 12.67 -10.21
CA ARG A 28 23.39 11.29 -9.67
C ARG A 28 22.02 10.63 -9.73
N VAL A 29 20.96 11.34 -9.31
CA VAL A 29 19.58 10.82 -9.35
C VAL A 29 19.16 10.50 -10.78
N LEU A 30 19.35 11.45 -11.71
CA LEU A 30 19.00 11.26 -13.12
C LEU A 30 19.79 10.11 -13.75
N GLY A 31 21.07 9.97 -13.42
CA GLY A 31 21.91 8.85 -13.88
C GLY A 31 21.37 7.49 -13.44
N VAL A 32 20.98 7.34 -12.17
CA VAL A 32 20.39 6.09 -11.64
C VAL A 32 19.05 5.79 -12.31
N VAL A 33 18.18 6.80 -12.47
CA VAL A 33 16.88 6.64 -13.13
C VAL A 33 17.04 6.21 -14.59
N ALA A 34 17.99 6.83 -15.33
CA ALA A 34 18.28 6.48 -16.71
C ALA A 34 18.83 5.06 -16.84
N ALA A 35 19.76 4.66 -15.96
CA ALA A 35 20.31 3.32 -15.93
C ALA A 35 19.25 2.24 -15.66
N GLU A 36 18.32 2.50 -14.73
CA GLU A 36 17.24 1.56 -14.41
C GLU A 36 16.19 1.49 -15.54
N ALA A 37 15.90 2.61 -16.21
CA ALA A 37 15.05 2.63 -17.39
C ALA A 37 15.64 1.86 -18.58
N ALA A 38 16.95 1.90 -18.76
CA ALA A 38 17.64 1.10 -19.77
C ALA A 38 17.65 -0.40 -19.43
N ARG A 39 17.74 -0.74 -18.13
CA ARG A 39 17.81 -2.13 -17.64
C ARG A 39 16.45 -2.83 -17.62
N THR A 40 15.38 -2.13 -17.29
CA THR A 40 14.08 -2.73 -16.97
C THR A 40 12.94 -2.14 -17.79
N THR A 41 12.43 -2.89 -18.77
CA THR A 41 11.30 -2.47 -19.63
C THR A 41 10.02 -2.13 -18.85
N ARG A 42 9.78 -2.79 -17.72
CA ARG A 42 8.64 -2.46 -16.85
C ARG A 42 8.78 -1.06 -16.24
N PHE A 43 9.99 -0.70 -15.81
CA PHE A 43 10.28 0.59 -15.20
C PHE A 43 10.20 1.72 -16.23
N SER A 44 10.79 1.55 -17.42
CA SER A 44 10.68 2.56 -18.49
C SER A 44 9.23 2.86 -18.88
N ARG A 45 8.40 1.83 -19.04
CA ARG A 45 6.96 1.99 -19.31
C ARG A 45 6.22 2.70 -18.17
N ALA A 46 6.59 2.46 -16.92
CA ALA A 46 5.99 3.14 -15.77
C ALA A 46 6.41 4.62 -15.73
N LEU A 47 7.69 4.90 -15.97
CA LEU A 47 8.25 6.24 -16.02
C LEU A 47 7.61 7.08 -17.14
N SER A 48 7.46 6.53 -18.35
CA SER A 48 6.78 7.23 -19.44
C SER A 48 5.33 7.59 -19.10
N ARG A 49 4.58 6.68 -18.46
CA ARG A 49 3.19 6.99 -18.05
C ARG A 49 3.14 8.13 -17.03
N ALA A 50 4.04 8.10 -16.04
CA ALA A 50 4.10 9.12 -15.00
C ALA A 50 4.46 10.51 -15.53
N LEU A 51 5.35 10.59 -16.53
CA LEU A 51 5.82 11.86 -17.09
C LEU A 51 4.91 12.44 -18.20
N THR A 52 4.00 11.66 -18.77
CA THR A 52 3.13 12.09 -19.89
C THR A 52 1.68 12.38 -19.46
N SER A 53 1.23 11.96 -18.27
CA SER A 53 -0.12 12.29 -17.79
C SER A 53 -0.12 13.56 -16.92
N PRO A 54 -0.79 14.64 -17.34
CA PRO A 54 -1.05 15.80 -16.51
C PRO A 54 -2.39 15.60 -15.79
N GLU A 55 -2.48 14.65 -14.86
CA GLU A 55 -3.65 14.59 -13.99
C GLU A 55 -3.29 15.23 -12.64
N PRO A 56 -4.07 16.22 -12.16
CA PRO A 56 -3.83 16.83 -10.86
C PRO A 56 -4.07 15.76 -9.79
N HIS A 57 -2.98 15.30 -9.18
CA HIS A 57 -3.04 14.42 -8.01
C HIS A 57 -3.51 15.22 -6.79
N ILE A 58 -4.82 15.49 -6.72
CA ILE A 58 -5.51 15.69 -5.45
C ILE A 58 -6.27 14.41 -5.15
N ALA A 59 -6.01 13.90 -3.95
CA ALA A 59 -6.63 12.77 -3.27
C ALA A 59 -6.22 11.36 -3.75
N SER A 60 -5.40 10.74 -2.90
CA SER A 60 -5.42 9.32 -2.56
C SER A 60 -6.79 8.67 -2.79
N ARG A 61 -6.94 7.94 -3.89
CA ARG A 61 -7.80 6.77 -3.98
C ARG A 61 -6.95 5.66 -4.57
N SER A 62 -6.91 4.53 -3.88
CA SER A 62 -6.27 3.28 -4.27
C SER A 62 -6.13 3.17 -5.78
N ALA A 63 -4.88 3.18 -6.26
CA ALA A 63 -4.58 3.01 -7.66
C ALA A 63 -5.22 1.70 -8.14
N GLU A 64 -6.34 1.87 -8.85
CA GLU A 64 -7.09 0.81 -9.49
C GLU A 64 -6.16 0.17 -10.52
N ARG A 65 -5.57 -0.97 -10.14
CA ARG A 65 -4.94 -1.87 -11.10
C ARG A 65 -5.97 -2.10 -12.22
N PRO A 66 -5.64 -2.07 -13.52
CA PRO A 66 -6.60 -2.36 -14.57
C PRO A 66 -7.20 -3.75 -14.30
N ARG A 67 -8.40 -3.77 -13.68
CA ARG A 67 -9.03 -4.99 -13.22
C ARG A 67 -9.53 -5.66 -14.49
N ARG A 68 -9.17 -6.94 -14.65
CA ARG A 68 -9.68 -7.77 -15.74
C ARG A 68 -11.18 -7.55 -15.77
N SER A 69 -11.69 -7.03 -16.89
CA SER A 69 -13.11 -6.76 -17.11
C SER A 69 -13.91 -7.99 -16.68
N SER A 70 -14.42 -7.90 -15.46
CA SER A 70 -15.36 -8.84 -14.90
C SER A 70 -16.69 -8.39 -15.47
N ARG A 71 -17.36 -9.27 -16.23
CA ARG A 71 -18.71 -9.01 -16.77
C ARG A 71 -19.79 -8.93 -15.66
N ARG A 72 -19.41 -8.96 -14.38
CA ARG A 72 -20.31 -8.88 -13.23
C ARG A 72 -20.49 -7.44 -12.75
N ALA A 73 -21.61 -7.19 -12.09
CA ALA A 73 -21.87 -5.92 -11.44
C ALA A 73 -20.81 -5.63 -10.37
N PRO A 74 -20.59 -4.36 -10.01
CA PRO A 74 -19.79 -4.00 -8.84
C PRO A 74 -20.41 -4.64 -7.58
N GLY A 75 -19.55 -5.07 -6.66
CA GLY A 75 -19.93 -5.46 -5.31
C GLY A 75 -20.64 -4.31 -4.60
N VAL A 76 -21.69 -4.65 -3.86
CA VAL A 76 -22.57 -3.68 -3.20
C VAL A 76 -21.88 -2.95 -2.04
N ILE A 77 -20.88 -3.59 -1.44
CA ILE A 77 -20.08 -3.07 -0.32
C ILE A 77 -18.61 -3.39 -0.54
N ASP A 78 -17.72 -2.57 0.06
CA ASP A 78 -16.30 -2.91 0.21
C ASP A 78 -16.11 -3.68 1.53
N PRO A 79 -15.79 -4.99 1.50
CA PRO A 79 -15.63 -5.81 2.70
C PRO A 79 -14.49 -5.34 3.60
N PHE A 80 -13.42 -4.77 3.03
CA PHE A 80 -12.28 -4.30 3.81
C PHE A 80 -12.61 -3.03 4.59
N ALA A 81 -13.36 -2.11 3.97
CA ALA A 81 -13.82 -0.90 4.63
C ALA A 81 -14.80 -1.24 5.78
N VAL A 82 -15.74 -2.17 5.53
CA VAL A 82 -16.69 -2.61 6.56
C VAL A 82 -15.98 -3.30 7.71
N PHE A 83 -15.03 -4.20 7.43
CA PHE A 83 -14.25 -4.87 8.46
C PHE A 83 -13.38 -3.91 9.28
N ALA A 84 -12.78 -2.89 8.64
CA ALA A 84 -12.01 -1.88 9.35
C ALA A 84 -12.87 -1.02 10.29
N ALA A 85 -14.13 -0.76 9.93
CA ALA A 85 -15.04 0.05 10.73
C ALA A 85 -15.75 -0.72 11.85
N ALA A 86 -16.18 -1.96 11.59
CA ALA A 86 -17.07 -2.71 12.49
C ALA A 86 -16.58 -4.13 12.85
N GLY A 87 -15.38 -4.50 12.40
CA GLY A 87 -14.78 -5.81 12.66
C GLY A 87 -15.51 -6.98 12.00
N ASP A 88 -15.18 -8.20 12.44
CA ASP A 88 -15.76 -9.45 11.94
C ASP A 88 -17.29 -9.49 12.12
N VAL A 89 -17.77 -9.19 13.32
CA VAL A 89 -19.21 -9.23 13.64
C VAL A 89 -20.00 -8.27 12.74
N GLY A 90 -19.51 -7.05 12.54
CA GLY A 90 -20.14 -6.08 11.65
C GLY A 90 -20.12 -6.53 10.19
N LEU A 91 -19.02 -7.13 9.73
CA LEU A 91 -18.94 -7.67 8.37
C LEU A 91 -19.94 -8.81 8.17
N ARG A 92 -20.02 -9.79 9.09
CA ARG A 92 -20.97 -10.90 8.99
C ARG A 92 -22.42 -10.45 8.96
N SER A 93 -22.77 -9.47 9.80
CA SER A 93 -24.11 -8.88 9.80
C SER A 93 -24.46 -8.29 8.44
N ARG A 94 -23.54 -7.53 7.84
CA ARG A 94 -23.74 -6.89 6.53
C ARG A 94 -23.79 -7.90 5.39
N LEU A 95 -22.99 -8.97 5.44
CA LEU A 95 -23.04 -10.04 4.44
C LEU A 95 -24.33 -10.87 4.53
N GLY A 96 -24.90 -11.00 5.74
CA GLY A 96 -26.17 -11.70 5.95
C GLY A 96 -27.39 -11.01 5.32
N GLU A 97 -27.30 -9.70 5.04
CA GLU A 97 -28.35 -8.92 4.36
C GLU A 97 -28.30 -9.09 2.83
N LEU A 98 -27.23 -9.68 2.29
CA LEU A 98 -26.98 -9.74 0.85
C LEU A 98 -27.43 -11.07 0.22
N THR A 99 -27.75 -11.01 -1.07
CA THR A 99 -28.07 -12.21 -1.85
C THR A 99 -26.81 -12.94 -2.30
N LEU A 100 -26.96 -14.22 -2.64
CA LEU A 100 -25.85 -15.05 -3.16
C LEU A 100 -25.14 -14.41 -4.36
N GLU A 101 -25.87 -13.73 -5.23
CA GLU A 101 -25.31 -13.05 -6.40
C GLU A 101 -24.47 -11.84 -5.99
N GLN A 102 -24.97 -11.01 -5.07
CA GLN A 102 -24.23 -9.86 -4.55
C GLN A 102 -22.95 -10.29 -3.82
N LEU A 103 -22.98 -11.39 -3.08
CA LEU A 103 -21.79 -11.96 -2.45
C LEU A 103 -20.75 -12.42 -3.50
N ARG A 104 -21.20 -13.05 -4.59
CA ARG A 104 -20.31 -13.44 -5.69
C ARG A 104 -19.73 -12.24 -6.43
N ASP A 105 -20.50 -11.18 -6.58
CA ASP A 105 -20.04 -9.95 -7.24
C ASP A 105 -18.94 -9.27 -6.41
N ILE A 106 -19.09 -9.23 -5.08
CA ILE A 106 -18.03 -8.82 -4.14
C ILE A 106 -16.76 -9.67 -4.30
N ILE A 107 -16.91 -10.99 -4.35
CA ILE A 107 -15.77 -11.91 -4.51
C ILE A 107 -15.06 -11.69 -5.84
N ALA A 108 -15.80 -11.44 -6.92
CA ALA A 108 -15.24 -11.16 -8.24
C ALA A 108 -14.49 -9.84 -8.26
N GLU A 109 -15.08 -8.78 -7.69
CA GLU A 109 -14.48 -7.45 -7.66
C GLU A 109 -13.17 -7.43 -6.87
N HIS A 110 -13.15 -8.03 -5.68
CA HIS A 110 -11.98 -8.02 -4.80
C HIS A 110 -10.99 -9.18 -5.06
N GLY A 111 -11.26 -10.00 -6.08
CA GLY A 111 -10.42 -11.13 -6.47
C GLY A 111 -10.19 -12.13 -5.33
N MET A 112 -11.27 -12.52 -4.64
CA MET A 112 -11.23 -13.41 -3.47
C MET A 112 -11.30 -14.91 -3.82
N ASP A 113 -11.62 -15.25 -5.08
CA ASP A 113 -11.80 -16.61 -5.61
C ASP A 113 -10.56 -17.14 -6.35
N HIS A 114 -9.50 -17.45 -5.59
CA HIS A 114 -8.25 -17.98 -6.16
C HIS A 114 -8.38 -19.43 -6.66
N ASP A 115 -9.27 -20.20 -6.05
CA ASP A 115 -9.57 -21.62 -6.32
C ASP A 115 -10.72 -21.81 -7.34
N ARG A 116 -11.39 -20.73 -7.75
CA ARG A 116 -12.56 -20.73 -8.65
C ARG A 116 -13.74 -21.57 -8.14
N LEU A 117 -13.82 -21.73 -6.81
CA LEU A 117 -14.84 -22.54 -6.15
C LEU A 117 -16.01 -21.68 -5.67
N ALA A 118 -15.76 -20.43 -5.26
CA ALA A 118 -16.80 -19.58 -4.68
C ALA A 118 -17.95 -19.33 -5.67
N MET A 119 -17.64 -19.24 -6.97
CA MET A 119 -18.64 -19.09 -8.04
C MET A 119 -19.55 -20.31 -8.21
N LYS A 120 -19.13 -21.50 -7.74
CA LYS A 120 -19.88 -22.76 -7.89
C LYS A 120 -20.76 -23.09 -6.67
N TRP A 121 -20.53 -22.45 -5.53
CA TRP A 121 -21.25 -22.75 -4.30
C TRP A 121 -22.65 -22.17 -4.30
N LYS A 122 -23.64 -22.99 -3.94
CA LYS A 122 -25.05 -22.56 -3.80
C LYS A 122 -25.38 -22.06 -2.39
N ASP A 123 -24.51 -22.37 -1.43
CA ASP A 123 -24.68 -22.02 -0.03
C ASP A 123 -24.19 -20.59 0.23
N ILE A 124 -25.10 -19.74 0.70
CA ILE A 124 -24.86 -18.33 1.03
C ILE A 124 -23.87 -18.20 2.18
N GLN A 125 -24.01 -19.01 3.22
CA GLN A 125 -23.14 -18.95 4.41
C GLN A 125 -21.71 -19.30 4.03
N ARG A 126 -21.53 -20.36 3.24
CA ARG A 126 -20.21 -20.77 2.76
C ARG A 126 -19.51 -19.69 1.93
N VAL A 127 -20.25 -18.92 1.13
CA VAL A 127 -19.70 -17.79 0.36
C VAL A 127 -19.37 -16.60 1.28
N SER A 128 -20.21 -16.33 2.28
CA SER A 128 -19.98 -15.31 3.30
C SER A 128 -18.70 -15.59 4.11
N ASP A 129 -18.56 -16.81 4.64
CA ASP A 129 -17.39 -17.24 5.41
C ASP A 129 -16.10 -17.07 4.63
N ARG A 130 -16.13 -17.34 3.32
CA ARG A 130 -14.98 -17.14 2.43
C ARG A 130 -14.60 -15.66 2.33
N ILE A 131 -15.56 -14.74 2.29
CA ILE A 131 -15.27 -13.30 2.25
C ILE A 131 -14.59 -12.89 3.56
N VAL A 132 -15.17 -13.29 4.70
CA VAL A 132 -14.63 -12.99 6.03
C VAL A 132 -13.20 -13.50 6.19
N GLU A 133 -12.96 -14.79 5.91
CA GLU A 133 -11.64 -15.43 5.99
C GLU A 133 -10.59 -14.67 5.15
N ARG A 134 -10.98 -14.22 3.95
CA ARG A 134 -10.08 -13.49 3.03
C ARG A 134 -9.76 -12.09 3.52
N VAL A 135 -10.75 -11.40 4.08
CA VAL A 135 -10.57 -10.06 4.64
C VAL A 135 -9.67 -10.11 5.87
N GLU A 136 -9.91 -11.06 6.77
CA GLU A 136 -9.08 -11.28 7.96
C GLU A 136 -7.63 -11.61 7.58
N SER A 137 -7.42 -12.58 6.69
CA SER A 137 -6.07 -13.00 6.27
C SER A 137 -5.27 -11.86 5.63
N ARG A 138 -5.92 -11.04 4.79
CA ARG A 138 -5.25 -9.89 4.14
C ARG A 138 -5.01 -8.74 5.14
N THR A 139 -5.94 -8.50 6.07
CA THR A 139 -5.80 -7.44 7.09
C THR A 139 -4.71 -7.79 8.10
N ALA A 140 -4.65 -9.03 8.58
CA ALA A 140 -3.62 -9.51 9.50
C ALA A 140 -2.21 -9.38 8.90
N LYS A 141 -2.04 -9.73 7.61
CA LYS A 141 -0.79 -9.51 6.88
C LYS A 141 -0.44 -8.03 6.79
N GLY A 142 -1.43 -7.17 6.51
CA GLY A 142 -1.23 -5.72 6.45
C GLY A 142 -0.88 -5.07 7.80
N ALA A 143 -1.30 -5.67 8.93
CA ALA A 143 -0.94 -5.21 10.26
C ALA A 143 0.54 -5.47 10.59
N ALA A 144 1.11 -6.59 10.13
CA ALA A 144 2.53 -6.91 10.32
C ALA A 144 3.48 -5.86 9.70
N PHE A 145 3.05 -5.16 8.66
CA PHE A 145 3.83 -4.08 8.02
C PHE A 145 3.60 -2.70 8.64
N ARG A 146 2.61 -2.54 9.54
CA ARG A 146 2.34 -1.29 10.27
C ARG A 146 2.95 -1.26 11.67
N GLY A 147 3.60 -2.33 12.10
CA GLY A 147 4.23 -2.46 13.41
C GLY A 147 5.68 -1.97 13.45
N ARG A 148 5.88 -0.65 13.54
CA ARG A 148 6.92 -0.11 14.42
C ARG A 148 6.38 1.15 15.08
N PRO A 149 5.79 1.05 16.28
CA PRO A 149 5.77 2.20 17.15
C PRO A 149 7.23 2.51 17.52
N GLU A 150 7.64 3.75 17.25
CA GLU A 150 8.84 4.37 17.80
C GLU A 150 9.01 3.94 19.27
N GLN A 151 10.14 3.30 19.58
CA GLN A 151 10.52 3.07 20.96
C GLN A 151 10.66 4.44 21.61
N SER A 152 9.71 4.79 22.49
CA SER A 152 9.86 5.86 23.46
C SER A 152 11.14 5.59 24.26
N THR A 153 12.16 6.37 23.96
CA THR A 153 13.40 6.43 24.72
C THR A 153 13.07 7.12 26.04
N ASP A 154 12.70 6.33 27.05
CA ASP A 154 12.67 6.83 28.42
C ASP A 154 14.13 7.15 28.86
N PRO A 155 14.42 8.37 29.31
CA PRO A 155 15.75 8.72 29.78
C PRO A 155 15.92 8.24 31.23
N HIS A 156 16.93 7.39 31.44
CA HIS A 156 17.73 7.29 32.67
C HIS A 156 16.97 7.26 34.00
N GLY A 157 16.55 6.06 34.43
CA GLY A 157 16.36 5.75 35.83
C GLY A 157 17.62 5.14 36.44
N VAL A 158 18.55 5.96 36.94
CA VAL A 158 19.60 5.52 37.86
C VAL A 158 19.69 6.53 39.01
N GLY A 159 19.15 6.14 40.16
CA GLY A 159 19.21 6.89 41.40
C GLY A 159 19.07 5.92 42.56
N SER A 160 20.19 5.34 42.96
CA SER A 160 20.34 4.41 44.07
C SER A 160 19.78 4.97 45.39
N GLY A 161 18.87 4.21 46.01
CA GLY A 161 18.46 4.36 47.42
C GLY A 161 19.29 3.49 48.37
N PRO A 162 19.18 3.71 49.70
CA PRO A 162 20.35 4.07 50.52
C PRO A 162 20.95 2.95 51.39
N LYS A 163 22.19 3.24 51.84
CA LYS A 163 23.01 2.53 52.84
C LYS A 163 22.19 2.02 54.03
N THR A 164 22.38 0.74 54.31
CA THR A 164 22.15 0.10 55.61
C THR A 164 23.16 0.62 56.63
N GLU A 165 22.68 1.28 57.68
CA GLU A 165 23.45 1.46 58.92
C GLU A 165 22.64 0.82 60.05
N ASN A 166 23.19 -0.27 60.58
CA ASN A 166 22.60 -1.12 61.59
C ASN A 166 23.45 -0.96 62.86
N SER A 167 22.86 -0.41 63.91
CA SER A 167 23.31 -0.46 65.32
C SER A 167 22.04 -0.31 66.17
N PRO A 168 21.88 -1.00 67.32
CA PRO A 168 22.86 -0.99 68.40
C PRO A 168 23.03 -2.32 69.20
N ALA A 169 24.14 -2.43 69.92
CA ALA A 169 24.23 -2.93 71.31
C ALA A 169 25.64 -2.62 71.86
#